data_AF-A0A8J5G7B3-F1
#
_entry.id   AF-A0A8J5G7B3-F1
#
_cell.length_a   1.000
_cell.length_b   1.000
_cell.length_c   1.000
_cell.angle_alpha   90.00
_cell.angle_beta   90.00
_cell.angle_gamma   90.00
#
_symmetry.space_group_name_H-M   'P 1'
#
loop_
_entity.id
_entity.type
_entity.pdbx_description
1 polymer ?
#
loop_
_entity_poly.entity_id
_entity_poly.type
_entity_poly.pdbx_seq_one_letter_code
_entity_poly.pdbx_strand_id
1 'polypeptide(L)'
;MMEMKDMDMEEAVVEAEVNVMDKLRSRCPDGGNGSGLNNLDLDTPDVFDNKYYTNLQNLNGLLTINQDLLSVTDTNVSTALNVNRFAAD
;
A
#
# COMPACT_ATOMS: atom_id res chain seq x y z
N MET A 1 -2.11 -19.12 -13.65
CA MET A 1 -1.62 -18.33 -12.50
C MET A 1 -0.62 -17.36 -13.10
N MET A 2 -1.02 -16.10 -13.26
CA MET A 2 -0.18 -15.07 -13.87
C MET A 2 0.73 -14.51 -12.78
N GLU A 3 2.03 -14.37 -13.05
CA GLU A 3 2.96 -13.81 -12.07
C GLU A 3 2.77 -12.29 -12.00
N MET A 4 2.86 -11.72 -10.80
CA MET A 4 2.75 -10.26 -10.56
C MET A 4 3.78 -9.42 -11.35
N LYS A 5 4.78 -10.07 -11.95
CA LYS A 5 5.81 -9.44 -12.80
C LYS A 5 5.39 -9.25 -14.25
N ASP A 6 4.33 -9.94 -14.68
CA ASP A 6 3.84 -9.92 -16.08
C ASP A 6 2.58 -9.06 -16.26
N MET A 7 2.13 -8.38 -15.19
CA MET A 7 0.94 -7.53 -15.21
C MET A 7 1.33 -6.09 -15.53
N ASP A 8 0.61 -5.47 -16.47
CA ASP A 8 0.77 -4.06 -16.75
C ASP A 8 0.50 -3.24 -15.49
N MET A 9 1.24 -2.16 -15.30
CA MET A 9 1.26 -1.39 -14.03
C MET A 9 -0.16 -0.95 -13.61
N GLU A 10 -1.06 -0.69 -14.56
CA GLU A 10 -2.45 -0.31 -14.31
C GLU A 10 -3.34 -1.50 -13.89
N GLU A 11 -3.03 -2.73 -14.33
CA GLU A 11 -3.72 -3.95 -13.91
C GLU A 11 -3.20 -4.45 -12.55
N ALA A 12 -1.90 -4.28 -12.29
CA ALA A 12 -1.30 -4.49 -10.97
C ALA A 12 -1.87 -3.52 -9.92
N VAL A 13 -2.15 -2.27 -10.32
CA VAL A 13 -2.84 -1.29 -9.48
C VAL A 13 -4.20 -1.79 -9.05
N VAL A 14 -5.00 -2.28 -10.00
CA VAL A 14 -6.36 -2.74 -9.75
C VAL A 14 -6.39 -3.97 -8.84
N GLU A 15 -5.53 -4.96 -9.05
CA GLU A 15 -5.51 -6.19 -8.24
C GLU A 15 -5.03 -5.98 -6.80
N ALA A 16 -4.01 -5.14 -6.60
CA ALA A 16 -3.57 -4.75 -5.25
C ALA A 16 -4.66 -4.00 -4.49
N GLU A 17 -5.32 -3.06 -5.17
CA GLU A 17 -6.42 -2.28 -4.62
C GLU A 17 -7.60 -3.18 -4.23
N VAL A 18 -7.93 -4.19 -5.05
CA VAL A 18 -9.00 -5.17 -4.79
C VAL A 18 -8.74 -5.99 -3.51
N ASN A 19 -7.51 -6.49 -3.28
CA ASN A 19 -7.22 -7.35 -2.13
C ASN A 19 -7.24 -6.60 -0.79
N VAL A 20 -6.75 -5.37 -0.75
CA VAL A 20 -6.76 -4.55 0.49
C VAL A 20 -8.14 -3.98 0.74
N MET A 21 -8.82 -3.46 -0.29
CA MET A 21 -10.15 -2.87 -0.16
C MET A 21 -11.17 -3.90 0.37
N ASP A 22 -11.18 -5.13 -0.14
CA ASP A 22 -12.14 -6.14 0.30
C ASP A 22 -11.95 -6.54 1.77
N LYS A 23 -10.68 -6.70 2.21
CA LYS A 23 -10.35 -6.94 3.61
C LYS A 23 -10.82 -5.80 4.50
N LEU A 24 -10.62 -4.55 4.08
CA LEU A 24 -11.04 -3.38 4.85
C LEU A 24 -12.56 -3.24 4.90
N ARG A 25 -13.29 -3.46 3.80
CA ARG A 25 -14.76 -3.45 3.81
C ARG A 25 -15.35 -4.49 4.77
N SER A 26 -14.71 -5.65 4.88
CA SER A 26 -15.15 -6.68 5.84
C SER A 26 -14.92 -6.28 7.31
N ARG A 27 -13.85 -5.52 7.60
CA ARG A 27 -13.48 -5.07 8.95
C ARG A 27 -14.10 -3.73 9.35
N CYS A 28 -14.40 -2.89 8.35
CA CYS A 28 -14.99 -1.57 8.47
C CYS A 28 -16.28 -1.49 7.65
N PRO A 29 -17.34 -2.27 8.00
CA PRO A 29 -18.59 -2.26 7.25
C PRO A 29 -19.30 -0.90 7.40
N ASP A 30 -20.06 -0.51 6.39
CA ASP A 30 -20.86 0.72 6.41
C ASP A 30 -21.83 0.72 7.59
N GLY A 31 -21.80 1.81 8.38
CA GLY A 31 -22.59 1.92 9.62
C GLY A 31 -22.13 1.01 10.76
N GLY A 32 -20.99 0.34 10.62
CA GLY A 32 -20.37 -0.48 11.64
C GLY A 32 -19.70 0.33 12.76
N ASN A 33 -19.07 -0.40 13.69
CA ASN A 33 -18.30 0.21 14.76
C ASN A 33 -16.97 0.78 14.21
N GLY A 34 -16.80 2.10 14.26
CA GLY A 34 -15.58 2.79 13.83
C GLY A 34 -14.35 2.59 14.71
N SER A 35 -14.45 1.84 15.82
CA SER A 35 -13.31 1.56 16.70
C SER A 35 -12.47 0.35 16.28
N GLY A 36 -12.76 -0.29 15.15
CA GLY A 36 -11.99 -1.41 14.63
C GLY A 36 -10.56 -1.00 14.26
N LEU A 37 -9.56 -1.71 14.80
CA LEU A 37 -8.14 -1.44 14.51
C LEU A 37 -7.66 -2.30 13.34
N ASN A 38 -6.81 -1.71 12.50
CA ASN A 38 -6.17 -2.36 11.35
C ASN A 38 -4.65 -2.12 11.40
N ASN A 39 -3.90 -3.07 10.84
CA ASN A 39 -2.45 -2.95 10.75
C ASN A 39 -2.09 -2.01 9.60
N LEU A 40 -1.11 -1.12 9.83
CA LEU A 40 -0.59 -0.22 8.80
C LEU A 40 0.43 -0.92 7.88
N ASP A 41 1.07 -1.97 8.38
CA ASP A 41 1.89 -2.90 7.63
C ASP A 41 1.13 -4.23 7.51
N LEU A 42 0.85 -4.65 6.28
CA LEU A 42 0.08 -5.86 6.00
C LEU A 42 0.93 -7.13 5.99
N ASP A 43 2.24 -6.99 5.81
CA ASP A 43 3.19 -8.12 5.75
C ASP A 43 3.69 -8.47 7.15
N THR A 44 4.07 -7.44 7.92
CA THR A 44 4.75 -7.60 9.21
C THR A 44 4.20 -6.64 10.29
N PRO A 45 2.98 -6.86 10.79
CA PRO A 45 2.26 -5.91 11.65
C PRO A 45 2.98 -5.42 12.90
N ASP A 46 3.83 -6.26 13.49
CA ASP A 46 4.47 -6.04 14.78
C ASP A 46 6.01 -5.97 14.66
N VAL A 47 6.55 -5.86 13.45
CA VAL A 47 8.00 -5.78 13.20
C VAL A 47 8.35 -4.41 12.63
N PHE A 48 9.45 -3.83 13.13
CA PHE A 48 10.02 -2.62 12.53
C PHE A 48 11.00 -3.02 11.44
N ASP A 49 10.55 -2.98 10.19
CA ASP A 49 11.37 -3.25 9.01
C ASP A 49 10.92 -2.37 7.82
N ASN A 50 11.42 -2.66 6.62
CA ASN A 50 11.12 -1.89 5.43
C ASN A 50 9.94 -2.41 4.61
N LYS A 51 9.23 -3.45 5.06
CA LYS A 51 8.05 -3.98 4.37
C LYS A 51 6.95 -2.96 4.23
N TYR A 52 6.88 -2.00 5.15
CA TYR A 52 6.08 -0.79 4.96
C TYR A 52 6.26 -0.14 3.58
N TYR A 53 7.50 0.05 3.11
CA TYR A 53 7.78 0.68 1.81
C TYR A 53 7.48 -0.25 0.64
N THR A 54 7.73 -1.56 0.78
CA THR A 54 7.32 -2.56 -0.22
C THR A 54 5.80 -2.60 -0.38
N ASN A 55 5.04 -2.46 0.72
CA ASN A 55 3.59 -2.35 0.67
C ASN A 55 3.13 -1.13 -0.14
N LEU A 56 3.79 0.03 0.00
CA LEU A 56 3.45 1.21 -0.80
C LEU A 56 3.69 0.98 -2.30
N GLN A 57 4.81 0.35 -2.67
CA GLN A 57 5.11 0.00 -4.07
C GLN A 57 4.06 -0.93 -4.67
N ASN A 58 3.51 -1.83 -3.85
CA ASN A 58 2.42 -2.72 -4.21
C ASN A 58 1.04 -2.07 -4.02
N LEU A 59 0.94 -0.76 -3.83
CA LEU A 59 -0.32 -0.01 -3.62
C LEU A 59 -1.19 -0.50 -2.47
N ASN A 60 -0.55 -1.10 -1.46
CA ASN A 60 -1.20 -1.61 -0.26
C ASN A 60 -1.17 -0.58 0.89
N GLY A 61 -0.99 0.70 0.59
CA GLY A 61 -1.06 1.77 1.58
C GLY A 61 -2.47 1.90 2.16
N LEU A 62 -2.63 1.63 3.45
CA LEU A 62 -3.94 1.68 4.10
C LEU A 62 -4.53 3.10 4.17
N LEU A 63 -3.68 4.11 4.41
CA LEU A 63 -4.09 5.50 4.49
C LEU A 63 -3.73 6.20 3.18
N THR A 64 -4.64 7.05 2.67
CA THR A 64 -4.39 7.84 1.44
C THR A 64 -3.07 8.60 1.51
N ILE A 65 -2.77 9.22 2.67
CA ILE A 65 -1.51 9.96 2.89
C ILE A 65 -0.24 9.10 2.74
N ASN A 66 -0.34 7.79 2.95
CA ASN A 66 0.77 6.86 2.76
C ASN A 66 0.96 6.57 1.28
N GLN A 67 -0.15 6.37 0.56
CA GLN A 67 -0.12 6.09 -0.87
C GLN A 67 0.32 7.33 -1.69
N ASP A 68 -0.02 8.52 -1.20
CA ASP A 68 0.42 9.79 -1.77
C ASP A 68 1.94 9.99 -1.74
N LEU A 69 2.69 9.20 -0.96
CA LEU A 69 4.15 9.25 -0.96
C LEU A 69 4.75 8.84 -2.32
N LEU A 70 4.01 8.07 -3.13
CA LEU A 70 4.41 7.71 -4.49
C LEU A 70 3.99 8.75 -5.54
N SER A 71 3.15 9.73 -5.18
CA SER A 71 2.75 10.79 -6.08
C SER A 71 3.93 11.72 -6.38
N VAL A 72 4.23 11.93 -7.67
CA VAL A 72 5.28 12.86 -8.11
C VAL A 72 4.62 14.15 -8.55
N THR A 73 4.52 15.13 -7.64
CA THR A 73 4.00 16.47 -7.96
C THR A 73 5.10 17.50 -8.16
N ASP A 74 6.32 17.25 -7.69
CA ASP A 74 7.43 18.19 -7.78
C ASP A 74 8.77 17.45 -8.05
N THR A 75 9.51 17.92 -9.05
CA THR A 75 10.71 17.23 -9.58
C THR A 75 11.97 17.46 -8.76
N ASN A 76 11.93 18.32 -7.74
CA ASN A 76 13.10 18.72 -6.95
C ASN A 76 13.27 17.95 -5.63
N VAL A 77 12.22 17.33 -5.09
CA VAL A 77 12.28 16.42 -3.93
C VAL A 77 11.17 15.37 -4.07
N SER A 78 11.45 14.25 -4.71
CA SER A 78 10.46 13.19 -4.87
C SER A 78 10.47 12.25 -3.65
N THR A 79 9.37 12.24 -2.90
CA THR A 79 9.13 11.25 -1.83
C THR A 79 9.15 9.82 -2.39
N ALA A 80 8.72 9.63 -3.64
CA ALA A 80 8.75 8.33 -4.32
C ALA A 80 10.16 7.76 -4.45
N LEU A 81 11.19 8.61 -4.65
CA LEU A 81 12.59 8.16 -4.66
C LEU A 81 13.02 7.58 -3.31
N ASN A 82 12.59 8.19 -2.20
CA ASN A 82 12.88 7.66 -0.87
C ASN A 82 12.12 6.36 -0.60
N VAL A 83 10.86 6.26 -1.03
CA VAL A 83 10.08 5.00 -0.95
C VAL A 83 10.82 3.88 -1.67
N ASN A 84 11.25 4.12 -2.91
CA ASN A 84 12.00 3.13 -3.70
C ASN A 84 13.33 2.75 -3.07
N ARG A 85 14.05 3.72 -2.50
CA ARG A 85 15.31 3.47 -1.81
C ARG A 85 15.11 2.60 -0.57
N PHE A 86 14.16 2.94 0.28
CA PHE A 86 13.95 2.21 1.53
C PHE A 86 13.35 0.82 1.32
N ALA A 87 12.54 0.63 0.28
CA ALA A 87 12.03 -0.69 -0.08
C ALA A 87 13.12 -1.66 -0.61
N ALA A 88 14.26 -1.14 -1.07
CA ALA A 88 15.34 -1.91 -1.68
C ALA A 88 16.54 -2.19 -0.74
N ASP A 89 16.53 -1.62 0.47
CA ASP A 89 17.51 -1.88 1.54
C ASP A 89 17.28 -3.27 2.18
#